data_AF-G3IPV4-F1
#
_entry.id   AF-G3IPV4-F1
#
_cell.length_a   1.000
_cell.length_b   1.000
_cell.length_c   1.000
_cell.angle_alpha   90.00
_cell.angle_beta   90.00
_cell.angle_gamma   90.00
#
_symmetry.space_group_name_H-M   'P 1'
#
loop_
_entity.id
_entity.type
_entity.pdbx_description
1 polymer ?
#
loop_
_entity_poly.entity_id
_entity_poly.type
_entity_poly.pdbx_seq_one_letter_code
_entity_poly.pdbx_strand_id
1 'polypeptide(L)'
;MNPCPVWEQSTSRVFLFFICVPDRVTEHWQIRSGKNAARLCFLCSQDAGCSWGEVKDLTEEVIGSEVKHWATFAVGPGHGIQLQSGRLIIPTYAYYFSRRFLCFPCSVKPHSLMIYSDDLGVTWHHGKLIGPQVTGECQVAEVTGTSGNLVLYCNARTPNRFRAESFSTDYGDCFQKPTLNTQLCEPRYGCQGSIVSFQPLKMPFSQDPIGKAAPTTQKSPLLDSFLEREEGVGRPSGTWLLYSHPTSKKRRINLGIYYNRNPLEVTCWSRPWILHCGPCGYSDLAVVEEQGLFACLFECGQEHECEQIAFRLFSVQEVLSCEDCTGPSRD
;
A
#
# COMPACT_ATOMS: atom_id res chain seq x y z
N MET A 1 17.76 0.53 4.90
CA MET A 1 17.05 -0.38 3.95
C MET A 1 15.55 -0.29 4.17
N ASN A 2 14.74 -0.64 3.15
CA ASN A 2 13.28 -0.60 3.16
C ASN A 2 12.71 0.76 3.63
N PRO A 3 12.88 1.82 2.83
CA PRO A 3 12.30 3.11 3.15
C PRO A 3 10.77 3.04 3.17
N CYS A 4 10.16 3.74 4.12
CA CYS A 4 8.71 3.87 4.29
C CYS A 4 8.40 5.29 4.76
N PRO A 5 8.25 6.27 3.83
CA PRO A 5 7.83 7.62 4.19
C PRO A 5 6.37 7.66 4.64
N VAL A 6 6.05 8.56 5.58
CA VAL A 6 4.69 8.98 5.90
C VAL A 6 4.64 10.51 5.96
N TRP A 7 3.59 11.08 5.38
CA TRP A 7 3.32 12.51 5.43
C TRP A 7 2.37 12.81 6.59
N GLU A 8 2.83 13.59 7.55
CA GLU A 8 2.03 14.13 8.65
C GLU A 8 1.52 15.52 8.21
N GLN A 9 0.24 15.59 7.90
CA GLN A 9 -0.42 16.73 7.26
C GLN A 9 -0.58 17.93 8.19
N SER A 10 -0.79 17.72 9.49
CA SER A 10 -1.14 18.80 10.44
C SER A 10 0.02 19.78 10.66
N THR A 11 1.25 19.27 10.67
CA THR A 11 2.47 20.07 10.84
C THR A 11 3.37 20.05 9.60
N SER A 12 2.91 19.43 8.50
CA SER A 12 3.61 19.36 7.22
C SER A 12 5.01 18.72 7.35
N ARG A 13 5.10 17.63 8.10
CA ARG A 13 6.34 16.88 8.33
C ARG A 13 6.36 15.58 7.53
N VAL A 14 7.52 15.24 6.98
CA VAL A 14 7.76 13.91 6.41
C VAL A 14 8.59 13.11 7.41
N PHE A 15 8.08 11.96 7.84
CA PHE A 15 8.89 10.96 8.53
C PHE A 15 9.31 9.90 7.51
N LEU A 16 10.59 9.59 7.44
CA LEU A 16 11.12 8.51 6.62
C LEU A 16 11.60 7.39 7.52
N PHE A 17 10.82 6.32 7.61
CA PHE A 17 11.18 5.11 8.34
C PHE A 17 12.07 4.20 7.50
N PHE A 18 12.98 3.48 8.15
CA PHE A 18 13.83 2.47 7.53
C PHE A 18 14.41 1.55 8.60
N ILE A 19 15.03 0.45 8.16
CA ILE A 19 15.86 -0.37 9.04
C ILE A 19 17.36 -0.17 8.77
N CYS A 20 18.14 -0.23 9.84
CA CYS A 20 19.60 -0.37 9.79
C CYS A 20 19.99 -1.77 10.24
N VAL A 21 20.86 -2.43 9.48
CA VAL A 21 21.42 -3.74 9.82
C VAL A 21 22.94 -3.64 9.68
N PRO A 22 23.74 -4.12 10.64
CA PRO A 22 25.19 -4.12 10.53
C PRO A 22 25.67 -4.85 9.27
N ASP A 23 26.74 -4.33 8.67
CA ASP A 23 27.38 -4.97 7.53
C ASP A 23 27.70 -6.43 7.84
N ARG A 24 27.56 -7.30 6.82
CA ARG A 24 27.81 -8.76 6.89
C ARG A 24 26.79 -9.56 7.73
N VAL A 25 25.80 -8.93 8.36
CA VAL A 25 24.70 -9.63 9.02
C VAL A 25 23.55 -9.83 8.04
N THR A 26 23.36 -11.06 7.56
CA THR A 26 22.30 -11.38 6.59
C THR A 26 20.97 -11.69 7.27
N GLU A 27 19.86 -11.41 6.60
CA GLU A 27 18.51 -11.82 7.04
C GLU A 27 18.45 -13.33 7.33
N HIS A 28 19.02 -14.15 6.44
CA HIS A 28 19.05 -15.59 6.60
C HIS A 28 19.80 -16.03 7.88
N TRP A 29 20.91 -15.38 8.22
CA TRP A 29 21.63 -15.66 9.45
C TRP A 29 20.81 -15.28 10.69
N GLN A 30 20.15 -14.13 10.66
CA GLN A 30 19.29 -13.65 11.75
C GLN A 30 18.12 -14.61 11.98
N ILE A 31 17.42 -15.02 10.91
CA ILE A 31 16.34 -16.02 10.95
C ILE A 31 16.83 -17.35 11.53
N ARG A 32 17.97 -17.87 11.06
CA ARG A 32 18.49 -19.17 11.51
C ARG A 32 18.98 -19.15 12.97
N SER A 33 19.56 -18.04 13.41
CA SER A 33 20.15 -17.92 14.75
C SER A 33 19.16 -17.39 15.80
N GLY A 34 18.09 -16.72 15.37
CA GLY A 34 17.18 -15.99 16.24
C GLY A 34 17.88 -14.83 16.96
N LYS A 35 18.92 -14.26 16.36
CA LYS A 35 19.66 -13.12 16.87
C LYS A 35 19.37 -11.92 16.00
N ASN A 36 18.52 -11.03 16.50
CA ASN A 36 18.17 -9.79 15.84
C ASN A 36 19.35 -8.82 15.84
N ALA A 37 19.59 -8.18 14.69
CA ALA A 37 20.52 -7.08 14.53
C ALA A 37 19.89 -5.87 13.81
N ALA A 38 18.62 -5.96 13.43
CA ALA A 38 17.89 -4.87 12.78
C ALA A 38 17.53 -3.78 13.80
N ARG A 39 17.71 -2.53 13.40
CA ARG A 39 17.33 -1.33 14.15
C ARG A 39 16.24 -0.59 13.41
N LEU A 40 15.19 -0.21 14.12
CA LEU A 40 14.11 0.63 13.61
C LEU A 40 14.56 2.09 13.70
N CYS A 41 14.65 2.77 12.57
CA CYS A 41 15.09 4.15 12.53
C CYS A 41 14.11 5.02 11.75
N PHE A 42 14.09 6.31 12.06
CA PHE A 42 13.50 7.30 11.17
C PHE A 42 14.31 8.60 11.11
N LEU A 43 14.09 9.35 10.03
CA LEU A 43 14.49 10.73 9.84
C LEU A 43 13.25 11.61 9.68
N CYS A 44 13.30 12.87 10.14
CA CYS A 44 12.20 13.81 9.97
C CYS A 44 12.64 14.99 9.11
N SER A 45 11.84 15.33 8.11
CA SER A 45 11.94 16.58 7.36
C SER A 45 10.85 17.54 7.84
N GLN A 46 11.21 18.82 7.94
CA GLN A 46 10.30 19.93 8.30
C GLN A 46 10.05 20.88 7.12
N ASP A 47 10.58 20.54 5.95
CA ASP A 47 10.59 21.37 4.74
C ASP A 47 10.20 20.55 3.49
N ALA A 48 9.16 19.72 3.65
CA ALA A 48 8.58 18.89 2.58
C ALA A 48 9.58 17.95 1.88
N GLY A 49 10.58 17.45 2.60
CA GLY A 49 11.59 16.51 2.10
C GLY A 49 12.83 17.17 1.49
N CYS A 50 12.96 18.50 1.54
CA CYS A 50 14.14 19.21 1.02
C CYS A 50 15.40 18.94 1.87
N SER A 51 15.26 18.87 3.19
CA SER A 51 16.32 18.52 4.12
C SER A 51 15.83 17.56 5.21
N TRP A 52 16.77 16.85 5.83
CA TRP A 52 16.50 15.80 6.81
C TRP A 52 17.26 16.08 8.10
N GLY A 53 16.58 15.89 9.23
CA GLY A 53 17.19 15.98 10.56
C GLY A 53 18.10 14.79 10.89
N GLU A 54 18.38 14.61 12.18
CA GLU A 54 19.19 13.48 12.66
C GLU A 54 18.42 12.16 12.68
N VAL A 55 19.13 11.05 12.50
CA VAL A 55 18.56 9.70 12.61
C VAL A 55 18.18 9.43 14.05
N LYS A 56 16.93 9.01 14.28
CA LYS A 56 16.45 8.51 15.57
C LYS A 56 16.33 6.99 15.53
N ASP A 57 16.91 6.29 16.51
CA ASP A 57 16.72 4.85 16.74
C ASP A 57 15.55 4.65 17.70
N LEU A 58 14.48 4.01 17.22
CA LEU A 58 13.25 3.72 17.95
C LEU A 58 13.17 2.27 18.44
N THR A 59 14.20 1.46 18.25
CA THR A 59 14.12 0.01 18.47
C THR A 59 13.68 -0.32 19.90
N GLU A 60 14.30 0.30 20.90
CA GLU A 60 13.98 0.05 22.31
C GLU A 60 12.66 0.70 22.74
N GLU A 61 12.34 1.88 22.20
CA GLU A 61 11.09 2.61 22.51
C GLU A 61 9.86 1.84 22.01
N VAL A 62 9.92 1.38 20.75
CA VAL A 62 8.77 0.79 20.08
C VAL A 62 8.69 -0.71 20.35
N ILE A 63 9.78 -1.46 20.13
CA ILE A 63 9.79 -2.92 20.18
C ILE A 63 10.21 -3.42 21.57
N GLY A 64 11.18 -2.75 22.18
CA GLY A 64 11.68 -3.04 23.52
C GLY A 64 12.00 -4.53 23.72
N SER A 65 11.47 -5.11 24.79
CA SER A 65 11.81 -6.49 25.17
C SER A 65 11.29 -7.57 24.21
N GLU A 66 10.34 -7.25 23.32
CA GLU A 66 9.80 -8.19 22.33
C GLU A 66 10.81 -8.52 21.23
N VAL A 67 11.85 -7.69 21.06
CA VAL A 67 12.91 -7.90 20.05
C VAL A 67 13.59 -9.27 20.20
N LYS A 68 13.61 -9.83 21.42
CA LYS A 68 14.17 -11.17 21.71
C LYS A 68 13.40 -12.32 21.05
N HIS A 69 12.15 -12.08 20.67
CA HIS A 69 11.27 -13.02 19.97
C HIS A 69 11.21 -12.77 18.46
N TRP A 70 11.87 -11.72 17.97
CA TRP A 70 11.88 -11.33 16.57
C TRP A 70 13.26 -11.65 16.02
N ALA A 71 13.36 -12.62 15.13
CA ALA A 71 14.64 -12.98 14.52
C ALA A 71 15.20 -11.82 13.69
N THR A 72 14.33 -11.12 12.97
CA THR A 72 14.57 -9.84 12.27
C THR A 72 13.22 -9.23 11.93
N PHE A 73 13.18 -7.96 11.51
CA PHE A 73 11.98 -7.27 11.06
C PHE A 73 12.33 -6.23 9.99
N ALA A 74 11.32 -5.71 9.31
CA ALA A 74 11.44 -4.52 8.48
C ALA A 74 10.14 -3.72 8.44
N VAL A 75 10.26 -2.41 8.17
CA VAL A 75 9.14 -1.53 7.81
C VAL A 75 8.92 -1.56 6.30
N GLY A 76 7.69 -1.26 5.86
CA GLY A 76 7.27 -1.24 4.47
C GLY A 76 7.77 -2.47 3.67
N PRO A 77 8.39 -2.28 2.49
CA PRO A 77 8.63 -0.99 1.82
C PRO A 77 7.38 -0.45 1.11
N GLY A 78 7.43 0.81 0.68
CA GLY A 78 6.30 1.55 0.12
C GLY A 78 6.09 2.81 0.94
N HIS A 79 4.86 3.10 1.36
CA HIS A 79 4.55 4.27 2.20
C HIS A 79 3.77 3.89 3.47
N GLY A 80 3.78 4.81 4.44
CA GLY A 80 2.84 4.86 5.55
C GLY A 80 1.71 5.83 5.25
N ILE A 81 0.68 5.84 6.09
CA ILE A 81 -0.50 6.71 5.92
C ILE A 81 -0.82 7.48 7.21
N GLN A 82 -1.40 8.66 7.06
CA GLN A 82 -2.13 9.33 8.14
C GLN A 82 -3.62 9.05 7.96
N LEU A 83 -4.24 8.49 8.99
CA LEU A 83 -5.67 8.22 9.01
C LEU A 83 -6.47 9.51 9.20
N GLN A 84 -7.76 9.50 8.88
CA GLN A 84 -8.66 10.62 9.14
C GLN A 84 -8.73 10.99 10.63
N SER A 85 -8.43 10.04 11.53
CA SER A 85 -8.31 10.30 12.98
C SER A 85 -7.06 11.09 13.38
N GLY A 86 -6.11 11.30 12.46
CA GLY A 86 -4.80 11.92 12.71
C GLY A 86 -3.70 10.90 13.05
N ARG A 87 -4.05 9.65 13.37
CA ARG A 87 -3.08 8.57 13.66
C ARG A 87 -2.18 8.31 12.45
N LEU A 88 -0.87 8.24 12.69
CA LEU A 88 0.12 7.80 11.70
C LEU A 88 0.28 6.28 11.75
N ILE A 89 0.38 5.63 10.59
CA ILE A 89 0.53 4.17 10.45
C ILE A 89 1.72 3.86 9.55
N ILE A 90 2.61 2.99 10.03
CA ILE A 90 3.76 2.43 9.31
C ILE A 90 3.60 0.91 9.19
N PRO A 91 3.33 0.38 7.98
CA PRO A 91 3.30 -1.06 7.73
C PRO A 91 4.63 -1.70 8.09
N THR A 92 4.60 -2.83 8.79
CA THR A 92 5.79 -3.51 9.31
C THR A 92 5.59 -5.02 9.26
N TYR A 93 6.66 -5.81 9.22
CA TYR A 93 6.60 -7.25 9.43
C TYR A 93 7.80 -7.75 10.23
N ALA A 94 7.58 -8.80 11.02
CA ALA A 94 8.59 -9.42 11.87
C ALA A 94 8.65 -10.94 11.69
N TYR A 95 9.86 -11.48 11.66
CA TYR A 95 10.11 -12.93 11.71
C TYR A 95 10.06 -13.42 13.15
N TYR A 96 8.88 -13.81 13.62
CA TYR A 96 8.60 -14.13 15.00
C TYR A 96 8.86 -15.60 15.35
N PHE A 97 9.33 -15.86 16.58
CA PHE A 97 9.39 -17.18 17.20
C PHE A 97 9.13 -17.10 18.71
N SER A 98 8.39 -18.08 19.25
CA SER A 98 8.03 -18.10 20.68
C SER A 98 8.93 -18.98 21.54
N ARG A 99 9.67 -19.92 20.94
CA ARG A 99 10.46 -20.92 21.67
C ARG A 99 11.85 -21.06 21.09
N ARG A 100 12.81 -21.41 21.96
CA ARG A 100 14.16 -21.83 21.57
C ARG A 100 14.38 -23.27 22.00
N PHE A 101 15.06 -24.04 21.15
CA PHE A 101 15.57 -25.38 21.47
C PHE A 101 17.08 -25.40 21.22
N LEU A 102 17.87 -25.81 22.23
CA LEU A 102 19.34 -25.81 22.17
C LEU A 102 19.93 -24.48 21.63
N CYS A 103 19.40 -23.35 22.10
CA CYS A 103 19.74 -21.97 21.68
C CYS A 103 19.25 -21.52 20.29
N PHE A 104 18.69 -22.41 19.46
CA PHE A 104 18.14 -22.07 18.15
C PHE A 104 16.64 -21.76 18.22
N PRO A 105 16.12 -20.80 17.43
CA PRO A 105 14.70 -20.49 17.41
C PRO A 105 13.89 -21.62 16.75
N CYS A 106 12.74 -21.95 17.32
CA CYS A 106 11.82 -22.92 16.75
C CYS A 106 10.77 -22.22 15.87
N SER A 107 10.57 -22.72 14.64
CA SER A 107 9.44 -22.33 13.77
C SER A 107 9.30 -20.82 13.55
N VAL A 108 10.42 -20.15 13.20
CA VAL A 108 10.42 -18.73 12.83
C VAL A 108 9.48 -18.49 11.65
N LYS A 109 8.52 -17.56 11.80
CA LYS A 109 7.52 -17.24 10.79
C LYS A 109 7.33 -15.72 10.65
N PRO A 110 7.22 -15.19 9.43
CA PRO A 110 6.91 -13.79 9.22
C PRO A 110 5.44 -13.51 9.52
N HIS A 111 5.21 -12.42 10.23
CA HIS A 111 3.89 -11.85 10.47
C HIS A 111 3.97 -10.33 10.32
N SER A 112 3.09 -9.76 9.50
CA SER A 112 2.87 -8.32 9.41
C SER A 112 2.30 -7.76 10.71
N LEU A 113 2.49 -6.47 10.96
CA LEU A 113 1.92 -5.67 12.04
C LEU A 113 1.94 -4.19 11.63
N MET A 114 1.42 -3.31 12.48
CA MET A 114 1.50 -1.86 12.26
C MET A 114 2.29 -1.20 13.39
N ILE A 115 3.18 -0.28 13.04
CA ILE A 115 3.71 0.71 13.97
C ILE A 115 2.86 1.97 13.82
N TYR A 116 2.52 2.65 14.91
CA TYR A 116 1.63 3.80 14.87
C TYR A 116 1.99 4.88 15.89
N SER A 117 1.51 6.09 15.63
CA SER A 117 1.60 7.24 16.55
C SER A 117 0.27 7.99 16.59
N ASP A 118 -0.17 8.33 17.79
CA ASP A 118 -1.41 9.08 18.05
C ASP A 118 -1.15 10.56 18.40
N ASP A 119 0.11 10.96 18.51
CA ASP A 119 0.54 12.27 19.01
C ASP A 119 1.45 13.01 18.01
N LEU A 120 1.15 12.84 16.72
CA LEU A 120 1.84 13.50 15.60
C LEU A 120 3.32 13.13 15.50
N GLY A 121 3.65 11.87 15.83
CA GLY A 121 4.99 11.31 15.72
C GLY A 121 5.92 11.63 16.88
N VAL A 122 5.38 12.04 18.04
CA VAL A 122 6.16 12.28 19.27
C VAL A 122 6.52 10.95 19.94
N THR A 123 5.55 10.05 20.10
CA THR A 123 5.74 8.67 20.59
C THR A 123 5.21 7.66 19.59
N TRP A 124 5.79 6.46 19.61
CA TRP A 124 5.46 5.39 18.69
C TRP A 124 5.19 4.07 19.43
N HIS A 125 4.22 3.32 18.92
CA HIS A 125 3.79 2.03 19.44
C HIS A 125 3.68 1.01 18.31
N HIS A 126 3.62 -0.28 18.65
CA HIS A 126 3.30 -1.32 17.66
C HIS A 126 2.02 -2.07 18.06
N GLY A 127 1.23 -2.44 17.06
CA GLY A 127 0.08 -3.32 17.21
C GLY A 127 0.48 -4.79 17.32
N LYS A 128 -0.51 -5.67 17.31
CA LYS A 128 -0.32 -7.12 17.37
C LYS A 128 0.09 -7.69 16.00
N LEU A 129 0.82 -8.81 16.06
CA LEU A 129 1.14 -9.61 14.87
C LEU A 129 -0.13 -10.12 14.20
N ILE A 130 -0.25 -9.91 12.89
CA ILE A 130 -1.34 -10.39 12.06
C ILE A 130 -1.18 -11.91 11.87
N GLY A 131 -2.15 -12.68 12.35
CA GLY A 131 -2.13 -14.15 12.33
C GLY A 131 -3.52 -14.77 12.17
N PRO A 132 -3.62 -16.11 12.11
CA PRO A 132 -2.55 -17.09 12.28
C PRO A 132 -1.74 -17.38 10.99
N GLN A 133 -2.20 -16.87 9.84
CA GLN A 133 -1.52 -17.06 8.57
C GLN A 133 -0.21 -16.26 8.53
N VAL A 134 0.81 -16.80 7.85
CA VAL A 134 2.08 -16.10 7.61
C VAL A 134 1.88 -14.95 6.63
N THR A 135 2.42 -13.80 6.96
CA THR A 135 2.32 -12.55 6.19
C THR A 135 3.65 -11.81 6.25
N GLY A 136 4.10 -11.28 5.12
CA GLY A 136 5.39 -10.57 4.99
C GLY A 136 5.19 -9.08 4.74
N GLU A 137 5.94 -8.54 3.77
CA GLU A 137 5.79 -7.16 3.29
C GLU A 137 4.31 -6.84 3.03
N CYS A 138 3.85 -5.72 3.58
CA CYS A 138 2.46 -5.30 3.52
C CYS A 138 2.33 -3.79 3.30
N GLN A 139 1.15 -3.39 2.83
CA GLN A 139 0.73 -2.01 2.71
C GLN A 139 -0.72 -1.88 3.20
N VAL A 140 -1.12 -0.68 3.58
CA VAL A 140 -2.44 -0.42 4.17
C VAL A 140 -3.11 0.79 3.54
N ALA A 141 -4.44 0.80 3.60
CA ALA A 141 -5.26 1.91 3.16
C ALA A 141 -6.49 2.05 4.06
N GLU A 142 -6.96 3.28 4.29
CA GLU A 142 -8.18 3.53 5.06
C GLU A 142 -9.38 3.49 4.13
N VAL A 143 -10.38 2.68 4.46
CA VAL A 143 -11.57 2.46 3.62
C VAL A 143 -12.86 2.62 4.41
N THR A 144 -13.94 2.93 3.70
CA THR A 144 -15.28 3.07 4.31
C THR A 144 -15.89 1.69 4.57
N GLY A 145 -16.23 1.44 5.83
CA GLY A 145 -16.94 0.29 6.36
C GLY A 145 -18.42 0.24 5.94
N THR A 146 -19.07 -0.91 6.11
CA THR A 146 -20.50 -1.11 5.76
C THR A 146 -21.43 -0.19 6.55
N SER A 147 -21.08 0.12 7.80
CA SER A 147 -21.84 1.03 8.67
C SER A 147 -21.40 2.50 8.55
N GLY A 148 -20.53 2.82 7.58
CA GLY A 148 -19.95 4.16 7.40
C GLY A 148 -18.77 4.47 8.32
N ASN A 149 -18.42 3.58 9.26
CA ASN A 149 -17.19 3.68 10.05
C ASN A 149 -15.95 3.46 9.16
N LEU A 150 -14.81 4.03 9.53
CA LEU A 150 -13.56 3.75 8.83
C LEU A 150 -12.97 2.41 9.27
N VAL A 151 -12.29 1.74 8.35
CA VAL A 151 -11.64 0.45 8.54
C VAL A 151 -10.27 0.52 7.90
N LEU A 152 -9.25 0.02 8.58
CA LEU A 152 -7.92 -0.12 8.03
C LEU A 152 -7.81 -1.43 7.27
N TYR A 153 -7.68 -1.36 5.95
CA TYR A 153 -7.43 -2.49 5.07
C TYR A 153 -5.93 -2.77 4.99
N CYS A 154 -5.52 -4.03 5.04
CA CYS A 154 -4.14 -4.47 4.91
C CYS A 154 -4.01 -5.50 3.79
N ASN A 155 -3.07 -5.26 2.88
CA ASN A 155 -2.68 -6.18 1.81
C ASN A 155 -1.26 -6.68 2.08
N ALA A 156 -1.10 -7.99 2.28
CA ALA A 156 0.17 -8.59 2.68
C ALA A 156 0.62 -9.71 1.74
N ARG A 157 1.94 -9.78 1.53
CA ARG A 157 2.60 -10.87 0.82
C ARG A 157 2.47 -12.18 1.58
N THR A 158 2.29 -13.28 0.85
CA THR A 158 2.30 -14.62 1.42
C THR A 158 3.10 -15.60 0.56
N PRO A 159 3.63 -16.70 1.15
CA PRO A 159 4.24 -17.78 0.36
C PRO A 159 3.21 -18.60 -0.43
N ASN A 160 1.90 -18.38 -0.20
CA ASN A 160 0.80 -19.16 -0.77
C ASN A 160 0.38 -18.71 -2.17
N ARG A 161 1.24 -17.95 -2.88
CA ARG A 161 1.03 -17.51 -4.29
C ARG A 161 -0.12 -16.53 -4.50
N PHE A 162 -0.65 -15.96 -3.43
CA PHE A 162 -1.73 -14.98 -3.42
C PHE A 162 -1.48 -13.95 -2.31
N ARG A 163 -2.03 -12.74 -2.48
CA ARG A 163 -2.05 -11.74 -1.40
C ARG A 163 -3.00 -12.21 -0.29
N ALA A 164 -2.66 -11.87 0.94
CA ALA A 164 -3.57 -11.95 2.07
C ALA A 164 -4.16 -10.58 2.35
N GLU A 165 -5.46 -10.53 2.57
CA GLU A 165 -6.18 -9.34 2.96
C GLU A 165 -6.65 -9.48 4.41
N SER A 166 -6.56 -8.40 5.17
CA SER A 166 -7.12 -8.33 6.51
C SER A 166 -7.61 -6.92 6.84
N PHE A 167 -8.51 -6.82 7.82
CA PHE A 167 -9.19 -5.60 8.20
C PHE A 167 -9.01 -5.34 9.70
N SER A 168 -8.85 -4.09 10.08
CA SER A 168 -8.79 -3.63 11.47
C SER A 168 -9.82 -2.53 11.70
N THR A 169 -10.60 -2.68 12.76
CA THR A 169 -11.60 -1.70 13.23
C THR A 169 -11.08 -0.85 14.40
N ASP A 170 -9.87 -1.14 14.88
CA ASP A 170 -9.14 -0.42 15.94
C ASP A 170 -7.88 0.29 15.39
N TYR A 171 -7.94 0.62 14.10
CA TYR A 171 -6.97 1.46 13.40
C TYR A 171 -5.52 0.95 13.53
N GLY A 172 -5.33 -0.35 13.35
CA GLY A 172 -4.03 -1.00 13.24
C GLY A 172 -3.52 -1.72 14.48
N ASP A 173 -4.23 -1.67 15.62
CA ASP A 173 -3.81 -2.40 16.82
C ASP A 173 -4.03 -3.91 16.67
N CYS A 174 -5.22 -4.34 16.21
CA CYS A 174 -5.54 -5.72 15.92
C CYS A 174 -6.16 -5.88 14.53
N PHE A 175 -5.81 -6.98 13.87
CA PHE A 175 -6.40 -7.35 12.59
C PHE A 175 -7.23 -8.62 12.71
N GLN A 176 -8.27 -8.70 11.91
CA GLN A 176 -9.03 -9.93 11.70
C GLN A 176 -8.12 -11.03 11.10
N LYS A 177 -8.64 -12.25 11.09
CA LYS A 177 -7.95 -13.38 10.44
C LYS A 177 -7.74 -13.05 8.95
N PRO A 178 -6.50 -13.13 8.43
CA PRO A 178 -6.25 -12.87 7.01
C PRO A 178 -6.95 -13.89 6.10
N THR A 179 -7.41 -13.40 4.97
CA THR A 179 -8.03 -14.21 3.90
C THR A 179 -7.19 -14.12 2.64
N LEU A 180 -6.93 -15.27 2.00
CA LEU A 180 -6.22 -15.29 0.72
C LEU A 180 -7.11 -14.80 -0.42
N ASN A 181 -6.60 -13.89 -1.22
CA ASN A 181 -7.29 -13.36 -2.38
C ASN A 181 -6.79 -14.00 -3.68
N THR A 182 -7.65 -14.80 -4.33
CA THR A 182 -7.29 -15.52 -5.55
C THR A 182 -7.21 -14.64 -6.81
N GLN A 183 -7.77 -13.42 -6.78
CA GLN A 183 -7.66 -12.44 -7.85
C GLN A 183 -6.34 -11.67 -7.80
N LEU A 184 -5.72 -11.57 -6.61
CA LEU A 184 -4.44 -10.91 -6.41
C LEU A 184 -3.32 -11.95 -6.29
N CYS A 185 -2.76 -12.35 -7.43
CA CYS A 185 -1.74 -13.39 -7.48
C CYS A 185 -0.33 -12.89 -7.12
N GLU A 186 0.51 -13.79 -6.65
CA GLU A 186 1.89 -13.53 -6.21
C GLU A 186 2.90 -14.38 -7.03
N PRO A 187 4.00 -13.78 -7.53
CA PRO A 187 5.12 -14.49 -8.15
C PRO A 187 5.72 -15.59 -7.25
N ARG A 188 6.50 -16.51 -7.84
CA ARG A 188 7.09 -17.65 -7.10
C ARG A 188 7.92 -17.24 -5.88
N TYR A 189 8.71 -16.18 -6.02
CA TYR A 189 9.55 -15.65 -4.95
C TYR A 189 8.94 -14.41 -4.30
N GLY A 190 7.67 -14.14 -4.57
CA GLY A 190 6.93 -12.96 -4.15
C GLY A 190 7.49 -11.61 -4.61
N CYS A 191 6.76 -10.56 -4.30
CA CYS A 191 7.03 -9.17 -4.62
C CYS A 191 6.28 -8.27 -3.63
N GLN A 192 6.85 -7.11 -3.31
CA GLN A 192 6.06 -6.03 -2.70
C GLN A 192 5.02 -5.54 -3.73
N GLY A 193 3.90 -5.01 -3.22
CA GLY A 193 2.88 -4.31 -4.01
C GLY A 193 2.34 -3.14 -3.21
N SER A 194 1.84 -2.12 -3.90
CA SER A 194 1.34 -0.88 -3.29
C SER A 194 -0.17 -0.81 -3.34
N ILE A 195 -0.78 -0.28 -2.27
CA ILE A 195 -2.22 -0.04 -2.17
C ILE A 195 -2.46 1.42 -1.83
N VAL A 196 -3.45 2.06 -2.44
CA VAL A 196 -3.96 3.37 -2.02
C VAL A 196 -5.49 3.36 -2.03
N SER A 197 -6.08 4.14 -1.14
CA SER A 197 -7.52 4.43 -1.13
C SER A 197 -7.79 5.81 -1.73
N PHE A 198 -8.90 5.96 -2.44
CA PHE A 198 -9.36 7.26 -2.93
C PHE A 198 -10.89 7.29 -3.04
N GLN A 199 -11.46 8.49 -3.06
CA GLN A 199 -12.87 8.69 -3.38
C GLN A 199 -13.01 9.06 -4.86
N PRO A 200 -13.77 8.31 -5.66
CA PRO A 200 -14.02 8.70 -7.04
C PRO A 200 -14.81 10.02 -7.05
N LEU A 201 -14.33 10.98 -7.82
CA LEU A 201 -15.10 12.19 -8.13
C LEU A 201 -16.39 11.75 -8.82
N LYS A 202 -17.55 12.27 -8.38
CA LYS A 202 -18.81 12.05 -9.11
C LYS A 202 -18.63 12.64 -10.50
N MET A 203 -18.46 11.79 -11.51
CA MET A 203 -18.55 12.20 -12.90
C MET A 203 -19.97 12.73 -13.11
N PRO A 204 -20.17 13.98 -13.57
CA PRO A 204 -21.49 14.38 -14.02
C PRO A 204 -21.83 13.46 -15.19
N PHE A 205 -22.82 12.58 -15.00
CA PHE A 205 -23.38 11.82 -16.10
C PHE A 205 -23.78 12.82 -17.17
N SER A 206 -23.12 12.76 -18.33
CA SER A 206 -23.58 13.41 -19.54
C SER A 206 -24.97 12.88 -19.83
N GLN A 207 -25.99 13.70 -19.57
CA GLN A 207 -27.36 13.43 -19.97
C GLN A 207 -27.36 13.25 -21.49
N ASP A 208 -27.85 12.12 -21.97
CA ASP A 208 -28.20 11.92 -23.36
C ASP A 208 -29.14 13.05 -23.82
N PRO A 209 -28.80 13.84 -24.84
CA PRO A 209 -29.74 14.78 -25.40
C PRO A 209 -30.68 14.03 -26.35
N ILE A 210 -31.75 13.45 -25.81
CA ILE A 210 -32.96 13.20 -26.61
C ILE A 210 -33.59 14.56 -26.89
N GLY A 211 -33.32 15.16 -28.05
CA GLY A 211 -34.10 16.31 -28.50
C GLY A 211 -33.51 17.21 -29.57
N LYS A 212 -33.60 16.76 -30.83
CA LYS A 212 -33.74 17.55 -32.08
C LYS A 212 -32.57 18.46 -32.55
N ALA A 213 -32.25 18.26 -33.83
CA ALA A 213 -31.21 18.92 -34.61
C ALA A 213 -31.46 20.41 -34.93
N ALA A 214 -30.38 21.20 -34.97
CA ALA A 214 -30.02 22.19 -36.01
C ALA A 214 -28.62 22.83 -35.70
N PRO A 215 -27.88 23.38 -36.69
CA PRO A 215 -26.41 23.31 -36.70
C PRO A 215 -25.66 24.61 -36.35
N THR A 216 -24.33 24.42 -36.20
CA THR A 216 -23.20 25.39 -36.30
C THR A 216 -22.94 26.34 -35.13
N THR A 217 -21.79 26.20 -34.46
CA THR A 217 -20.55 26.99 -34.70
C THR A 217 -19.45 26.48 -33.76
N GLN A 218 -18.26 26.16 -34.31
CA GLN A 218 -17.06 25.84 -33.55
C GLN A 218 -16.67 27.00 -32.62
N LYS A 219 -16.64 26.74 -31.31
CA LYS A 219 -15.72 27.39 -30.35
C LYS A 219 -15.31 26.35 -29.31
N SER A 220 -14.00 26.12 -29.19
CA SER A 220 -13.42 25.38 -28.08
C SER A 220 -13.63 26.16 -26.77
N PRO A 221 -13.82 25.47 -25.64
CA PRO A 221 -13.37 25.98 -24.35
C PRO A 221 -12.34 24.96 -23.78
N LEU A 222 -11.06 25.29 -23.78
CA LEU A 222 -10.36 25.82 -22.60
C LEU A 222 -10.89 25.26 -21.26
N LEU A 223 -10.12 24.26 -20.80
CA LEU A 223 -9.82 23.85 -19.44
C LEU A 223 -10.19 24.90 -18.37
N ASP A 224 -11.32 24.69 -17.71
CA ASP A 224 -11.62 25.19 -16.36
C ASP A 224 -12.90 24.50 -15.89
N SER A 225 -12.77 23.30 -15.31
CA SER A 225 -13.85 22.71 -14.51
C SER A 225 -13.31 22.47 -13.11
N PHE A 226 -13.48 23.48 -12.27
CA PHE A 226 -13.32 23.36 -10.82
C PHE A 226 -14.25 22.24 -10.34
N LEU A 227 -13.66 21.21 -9.74
CA LEU A 227 -14.37 20.08 -9.16
C LEU A 227 -14.99 20.54 -7.84
N GLU A 228 -16.28 20.89 -7.84
CA GLU A 228 -17.02 21.13 -6.61
C GLU A 228 -17.50 19.82 -5.98
N ARG A 229 -17.24 19.68 -4.67
CA ARG A 229 -17.72 18.58 -3.83
C ARG A 229 -19.11 18.96 -3.32
N GLU A 230 -20.18 18.50 -3.98
CA GLU A 230 -21.53 18.71 -3.44
C GLU A 230 -21.79 17.85 -2.19
N GLU A 231 -22.06 18.52 -1.07
CA GLU A 231 -22.66 17.95 0.15
C GLU A 231 -24.16 17.67 -0.06
N GLY A 232 -24.46 16.64 -0.85
CA GLY A 232 -25.81 16.10 -0.98
C GLY A 232 -26.04 14.93 -0.02
N VAL A 233 -27.18 14.92 0.68
CA VAL A 233 -27.68 13.80 1.51
C VAL A 233 -27.96 12.58 0.63
N GLY A 234 -26.91 11.82 0.35
CA GLY A 234 -26.90 10.53 -0.32
C GLY A 234 -25.79 9.70 0.29
N ARG A 235 -25.92 8.36 0.26
CA ARG A 235 -24.91 7.43 0.82
C ARG A 235 -23.50 7.94 0.52
N PRO A 236 -22.59 7.99 1.52
CA PRO A 236 -21.21 8.40 1.27
C PRO A 236 -20.70 7.62 0.07
N SER A 237 -20.20 8.34 -0.93
CA SER A 237 -19.63 7.71 -2.12
C SER A 237 -18.48 6.84 -1.61
N GLY A 238 -18.65 5.52 -1.73
CA GLY A 238 -17.75 4.57 -1.09
C GLY A 238 -16.31 4.76 -1.56
N THR A 239 -15.36 4.57 -0.64
CA THR A 239 -13.94 4.60 -0.95
C THR A 239 -13.58 3.43 -1.88
N TRP A 240 -12.73 3.67 -2.87
CA TRP A 240 -12.18 2.64 -3.77
C TRP A 240 -10.73 2.34 -3.39
N LEU A 241 -10.27 1.15 -3.74
CA LEU A 241 -8.86 0.78 -3.66
C LEU A 241 -8.23 0.71 -5.04
N LEU A 242 -6.98 1.16 -5.14
CA LEU A 242 -6.08 0.89 -6.26
C LEU A 242 -4.88 0.08 -5.76
N TYR A 243 -4.48 -0.93 -6.53
CA TYR A 243 -3.37 -1.83 -6.21
C TYR A 243 -2.41 -1.97 -7.39
N SER A 244 -1.11 -1.79 -7.17
CA SER A 244 -0.07 -2.02 -8.18
C SER A 244 0.77 -3.25 -7.85
N HIS A 245 0.94 -4.14 -8.83
CA HIS A 245 1.71 -5.37 -8.64
C HIS A 245 2.03 -6.09 -9.97
N PRO A 246 3.13 -6.88 -10.06
CA PRO A 246 3.36 -7.76 -11.20
C PRO A 246 2.21 -8.75 -11.42
N THR A 247 1.77 -8.88 -12.66
CA THR A 247 0.56 -9.66 -13.01
C THR A 247 0.82 -11.15 -13.24
N SER A 248 2.10 -11.56 -13.37
CA SER A 248 2.47 -12.94 -13.63
C SER A 248 2.65 -13.75 -12.35
N LYS A 249 2.00 -14.91 -12.30
CA LYS A 249 2.18 -15.89 -11.20
C LYS A 249 3.60 -16.43 -11.13
N LYS A 250 4.40 -16.36 -12.19
CA LYS A 250 5.70 -17.05 -12.28
C LYS A 250 6.89 -16.11 -12.07
N ARG A 251 6.85 -14.94 -12.70
CA ARG A 251 7.96 -13.98 -12.77
C ARG A 251 7.45 -12.59 -12.40
N ARG A 252 8.35 -11.72 -11.96
CA ARG A 252 8.03 -10.31 -11.75
C ARG A 252 8.06 -9.58 -13.11
N ILE A 253 6.95 -9.64 -13.82
CA ILE A 253 6.76 -9.04 -15.13
C ILE A 253 5.36 -8.47 -15.26
N ASN A 254 5.21 -7.49 -16.15
CA ASN A 254 3.98 -6.81 -16.51
C ASN A 254 3.30 -6.18 -15.30
N LEU A 255 3.68 -4.95 -14.96
CA LEU A 255 3.13 -4.22 -13.81
C LEU A 255 1.68 -3.84 -14.11
N GLY A 256 0.75 -4.33 -13.31
CA GLY A 256 -0.67 -4.10 -13.46
C GLY A 256 -1.22 -3.19 -12.36
N ILE A 257 -2.21 -2.38 -12.73
CA ILE A 257 -3.06 -1.63 -11.82
C ILE A 257 -4.41 -2.32 -11.73
N TYR A 258 -4.77 -2.73 -10.53
CA TYR A 258 -6.05 -3.32 -10.18
C TYR A 258 -6.84 -2.29 -9.39
N TYR A 259 -8.17 -2.36 -9.47
CA TYR A 259 -9.04 -1.56 -8.62
C TYR A 259 -10.12 -2.42 -7.97
N ASN A 260 -10.62 -1.96 -6.82
CA ASN A 260 -11.78 -2.55 -6.15
C ASN A 260 -12.75 -1.43 -5.72
N ARG A 261 -13.98 -1.46 -6.24
CA ARG A 261 -15.04 -0.48 -5.94
C ARG A 261 -15.77 -0.77 -4.62
N ASN A 262 -15.56 -1.94 -4.05
CA ASN A 262 -16.12 -2.37 -2.77
C ASN A 262 -15.01 -3.04 -1.92
N PRO A 263 -14.17 -2.24 -1.24
CA PRO A 263 -12.97 -2.72 -0.55
C PRO A 263 -13.18 -3.82 0.50
N LEU A 264 -14.40 -3.96 1.01
CA LEU A 264 -14.73 -4.99 2.01
C LEU A 264 -15.02 -6.36 1.36
N GLU A 265 -15.30 -6.38 0.06
CA GLU A 265 -15.51 -7.60 -0.71
C GLU A 265 -14.22 -8.02 -1.41
N VAL A 266 -13.59 -9.05 -0.85
CA VAL A 266 -12.31 -9.60 -1.33
C VAL A 266 -12.39 -10.17 -2.76
N THR A 267 -13.58 -10.40 -3.30
CA THR A 267 -13.79 -10.97 -4.66
C THR A 267 -14.12 -9.93 -5.73
N CYS A 268 -14.00 -8.64 -5.42
CA CYS A 268 -14.38 -7.53 -6.30
C CYS A 268 -13.19 -6.83 -7.00
N TRP A 269 -12.02 -7.48 -7.08
CA TRP A 269 -10.90 -6.91 -7.82
C TRP A 269 -11.10 -7.00 -9.34
N SER A 270 -10.75 -5.92 -10.03
CA SER A 270 -10.76 -5.84 -11.50
C SER A 270 -9.72 -6.76 -12.15
N ARG A 271 -9.80 -6.88 -13.48
CA ARG A 271 -8.62 -7.28 -14.27
C ARG A 271 -7.58 -6.15 -14.24
N PRO A 272 -6.27 -6.46 -14.33
CA PRO A 272 -5.24 -5.44 -14.32
C PRO A 272 -5.23 -4.65 -15.62
N TRP A 273 -5.18 -3.33 -15.53
CA TRP A 273 -4.69 -2.47 -16.60
C TRP A 273 -3.16 -2.47 -16.56
N ILE A 274 -2.50 -2.77 -17.68
CA ILE A 274 -1.04 -2.91 -17.72
C ILE A 274 -0.39 -1.53 -17.83
N LEU A 275 0.23 -1.07 -16.74
CA LEU A 275 0.98 0.18 -16.69
C LEU A 275 2.35 0.05 -17.37
N HIS A 276 2.97 -1.13 -17.27
CA HIS A 276 4.26 -1.40 -17.87
C HIS A 276 4.38 -2.85 -18.34
N CYS A 277 4.74 -3.06 -19.62
CA CYS A 277 5.05 -4.38 -20.18
C CYS A 277 6.54 -4.68 -20.06
N GLY A 278 6.90 -5.85 -19.51
CA GLY A 278 8.30 -6.27 -19.32
C GLY A 278 8.67 -6.56 -17.86
N PRO A 279 9.97 -6.78 -17.57
CA PRO A 279 10.48 -6.92 -16.20
C PRO A 279 10.07 -5.74 -15.31
N CYS A 280 9.46 -6.05 -14.16
CA CYS A 280 9.04 -5.06 -13.19
C CYS A 280 9.07 -5.65 -11.79
N GLY A 281 9.37 -4.84 -10.77
CA GLY A 281 9.52 -5.30 -9.39
C GLY A 281 8.60 -4.55 -8.44
N TYR A 282 9.20 -3.98 -7.41
CA TYR A 282 8.50 -3.24 -6.35
C TYR A 282 7.87 -1.98 -6.94
N SER A 283 6.78 -1.53 -6.31
CA SER A 283 6.07 -0.32 -6.73
C SER A 283 5.52 0.44 -5.54
N ASP A 284 5.31 1.73 -5.69
CA ASP A 284 4.71 2.60 -4.69
C ASP A 284 3.77 3.59 -5.36
N LEU A 285 2.50 3.58 -4.93
CA LEU A 285 1.43 4.42 -5.44
C LEU A 285 1.25 5.62 -4.52
N ALA A 286 0.92 6.77 -5.11
CA ALA A 286 0.47 7.95 -4.39
C ALA A 286 -0.74 8.56 -5.10
N VAL A 287 -1.69 9.09 -4.31
CA VAL A 287 -2.83 9.85 -4.84
C VAL A 287 -2.43 11.31 -4.96
N VAL A 288 -2.65 11.90 -6.14
CA VAL A 288 -2.43 13.33 -6.41
C VAL A 288 -3.80 14.01 -6.46
N GLU A 289 -4.35 14.27 -5.28
CA GLU A 289 -5.75 14.67 -5.10
C GLU A 289 -6.15 15.91 -5.90
N GLU A 290 -5.32 16.96 -5.89
CA GLU A 290 -5.57 18.23 -6.58
C GLU A 290 -5.78 18.06 -8.10
N GLN A 291 -5.18 17.03 -8.68
CA GLN A 291 -5.19 16.77 -10.12
C GLN A 291 -6.09 15.58 -10.49
N GLY A 292 -6.63 14.85 -9.50
CA GLY A 292 -7.37 13.61 -9.73
C GLY A 292 -6.53 12.52 -10.40
N LEU A 293 -5.21 12.53 -10.18
CA LEU A 293 -4.26 11.59 -10.78
C LEU A 293 -3.67 10.64 -9.74
N PHE A 294 -3.06 9.56 -10.23
CA PHE A 294 -2.25 8.64 -9.44
C PHE A 294 -0.82 8.67 -9.96
N ALA A 295 0.12 8.75 -9.03
CA ALA A 295 1.54 8.55 -9.30
C ALA A 295 1.94 7.12 -8.94
N CYS A 296 2.81 6.52 -9.74
CA CYS A 296 3.41 5.22 -9.47
C CYS A 296 4.92 5.30 -9.71
N LEU A 297 5.71 5.04 -8.67
CA LEU A 297 7.13 4.75 -8.75
C LEU A 297 7.31 3.24 -8.77
N PHE A 298 8.14 2.69 -9.65
CA PHE A 298 8.34 1.24 -9.71
C PHE A 298 9.69 0.83 -10.30
N GLU A 299 10.18 -0.32 -9.86
CA GLU A 299 11.35 -0.97 -10.44
C GLU A 299 11.00 -1.56 -11.82
N CYS A 300 11.83 -1.31 -12.84
CA CYS A 300 11.72 -1.97 -14.14
C CYS A 300 13.07 -2.05 -14.87
N GLY A 301 13.07 -2.70 -16.03
CA GLY A 301 14.24 -2.82 -16.89
C GLY A 301 13.95 -3.56 -18.20
N GLN A 302 14.97 -3.73 -19.03
CA GLN A 302 14.88 -4.49 -20.27
C GLN A 302 15.05 -5.99 -20.04
N GLU A 303 16.01 -6.39 -19.22
CA GLU A 303 16.34 -7.80 -18.95
C GLU A 303 15.91 -8.23 -17.54
N HIS A 304 16.10 -7.36 -16.56
CA HIS A 304 15.87 -7.57 -15.14
C HIS A 304 14.98 -6.50 -14.52
N GLU A 305 14.29 -6.84 -13.44
CA GLU A 305 13.36 -5.93 -12.75
C GLU A 305 14.07 -4.76 -12.04
N CYS A 306 15.31 -4.93 -11.57
CA CYS A 306 16.02 -3.95 -10.74
C CYS A 306 17.11 -3.18 -11.53
N GLU A 307 16.80 -2.71 -12.74
CA GLU A 307 17.74 -1.92 -13.55
C GLU A 307 17.56 -0.42 -13.34
N GLN A 308 16.32 0.04 -13.18
CA GLN A 308 15.97 1.44 -12.99
C GLN A 308 14.68 1.60 -12.17
N ILE A 309 14.42 2.82 -11.70
CA ILE A 309 13.15 3.22 -11.09
C ILE A 309 12.45 4.16 -12.07
N ALA A 310 11.26 3.77 -12.53
CA ALA A 310 10.42 4.57 -13.42
C ALA A 310 9.33 5.30 -12.63
N PHE A 311 8.90 6.45 -13.16
CA PHE A 311 7.77 7.23 -12.66
C PHE A 311 6.69 7.34 -13.75
N ARG A 312 5.43 7.14 -13.37
CA ARG A 312 4.27 7.30 -14.24
C ARG A 312 3.12 7.97 -13.51
N LEU A 313 2.47 8.90 -14.20
CA LEU A 313 1.17 9.45 -13.82
C LEU A 313 0.09 8.81 -14.70
N PHE A 314 -1.07 8.55 -14.11
CA PHE A 314 -2.26 8.09 -14.84
C PHE A 314 -3.54 8.49 -14.11
N SER A 315 -4.65 8.48 -14.84
CA SER A 315 -5.99 8.81 -14.35
C SER A 315 -6.81 7.56 -14.05
N VAL A 316 -7.89 7.71 -13.27
CA VAL A 316 -8.84 6.61 -13.06
C VAL A 316 -9.52 6.20 -14.39
N GLN A 317 -9.75 7.15 -15.29
CA GLN A 317 -10.40 6.90 -16.59
C GLN A 317 -9.54 5.97 -17.46
N GLU A 318 -8.23 6.13 -17.46
CA GLU A 318 -7.33 5.21 -18.18
C GLU A 318 -7.44 3.79 -17.64
N VAL A 319 -7.47 3.62 -16.31
CA VAL A 319 -7.65 2.32 -15.67
C VAL A 319 -9.00 1.69 -16.03
N LEU A 320 -10.07 2.50 -16.07
CA LEU A 320 -11.43 2.04 -16.37
C LEU A 320 -11.67 1.76 -17.86
N SER A 321 -11.02 2.50 -18.77
CA SER A 321 -11.20 2.37 -20.23
C SER A 321 -10.85 0.96 -20.76
N CYS A 322 -10.07 0.19 -20.00
CA CYS A 322 -9.72 -1.18 -20.35
C CYS A 322 -10.88 -2.18 -20.18
N GLU A 323 -12.01 -1.78 -19.57
CA GLU A 323 -13.23 -2.61 -19.50
C GLU A 323 -13.95 -2.69 -20.85
N ASP A 324 -14.01 -1.57 -21.59
CA ASP A 324 -14.84 -1.40 -22.78
C ASP A 324 -14.28 -2.09 -24.04
N CYS A 325 -12.98 -2.43 -24.05
CA CYS A 325 -12.36 -3.13 -25.18
C CYS A 325 -12.65 -4.64 -25.26
N THR A 326 -13.49 -5.18 -24.36
CA THR A 326 -13.84 -6.62 -24.33
C THR A 326 -15.34 -6.92 -24.47
N GLY A 327 -16.11 -6.01 -25.06
CA GLY A 327 -17.44 -6.33 -25.59
C GLY A 327 -17.32 -7.36 -26.73
N PRO A 328 -18.22 -8.36 -26.83
CA PRO A 328 -18.14 -9.34 -27.91
C PRO A 328 -18.35 -8.64 -29.24
N SER A 329 -17.35 -8.69 -30.12
CA SER A 329 -17.52 -8.49 -31.55
C SER A 329 -18.55 -9.52 -32.04
N ARG A 330 -19.79 -9.06 -32.20
CA ARG A 330 -20.84 -9.78 -32.92
C ARG A 330 -20.55 -9.60 -34.40
N ASP A 331 -19.98 -10.64 -35.00
CA ASP A 331 -20.20 -10.93 -36.42
C ASP A 331 -21.40 -11.90 -36.54
#